data_AF-A0A973MWD6-F1
#
_entry.id   AF-A0A973MWD6-F1
#
_cell.length_a   1.000
_cell.length_b   1.000
_cell.length_c   1.000
_cell.angle_alpha   90.00
_cell.angle_beta   90.00
_cell.angle_gamma   90.00
#
_symmetry.space_group_name_H-M   'P 1'
#
loop_
_entity.id
_entity.type
_entity.pdbx_description
1 polymer ?
#
loop_
_entity_poly.entity_id
_entity_poly.type
_entity_poly.pdbx_seq_one_letter_code
_entity_poly.pdbx_strand_id
1 'polypeptide(L)'
;MSDATGDPGGRAFTLVVCGACHAAATGQVMDGLRRAVRGCRHGVMVSTGCLEKVLHCRGGGGVHAAVQPCGTDRRPAGIVVRLGPLATEADAEAVGAWLRAGMPDDGTLADCLRADPSPRRVAHLN
;
A
#
# COMPACT_ATOMS: atom_id res chain seq x y z
N MET A 1 -27.65 -13.27 4.88
CA MET A 1 -26.45 -14.06 4.56
C MET A 1 -26.16 -13.77 3.10
N SER A 2 -25.30 -12.79 2.83
CA SER A 2 -25.04 -12.35 1.45
C SER A 2 -23.75 -13.00 0.95
N ASP A 3 -23.89 -13.74 -0.14
CA ASP A 3 -22.82 -14.29 -0.94
C ASP A 3 -21.77 -13.23 -1.28
N ALA A 4 -20.53 -13.52 -0.88
CA ALA A 4 -19.35 -12.84 -1.38
C ALA A 4 -18.37 -13.91 -1.86
N THR A 5 -18.77 -14.67 -2.89
CA THR A 5 -17.80 -15.31 -3.78
C THR A 5 -17.12 -14.19 -4.54
N GLY A 6 -16.09 -13.60 -3.92
CA GLY A 6 -15.32 -12.51 -4.49
C GLY A 6 -14.72 -12.95 -5.82
N ASP A 7 -14.99 -12.15 -6.86
CA ASP A 7 -14.34 -12.23 -8.16
C ASP A 7 -12.81 -12.38 -7.96
N PRO A 8 -12.15 -13.41 -8.55
CA PRO A 8 -10.70 -13.55 -8.55
C PRO A 8 -9.97 -12.36 -9.17
N GLY A 9 -10.72 -11.45 -9.82
CA GLY A 9 -10.27 -10.12 -10.22
C GLY A 9 -10.03 -9.18 -9.04
N GLY A 10 -8.83 -9.26 -8.46
CA GLY A 10 -8.18 -8.30 -7.56
C GLY A 10 -9.06 -7.24 -6.89
N ARG A 11 -9.32 -7.42 -5.60
CA ARG A 11 -10.04 -6.50 -4.70
C ARG A 11 -9.63 -5.04 -4.92
N ALA A 12 -10.59 -4.12 -4.99
CA ALA A 12 -10.32 -2.70 -5.17
C ALA A 12 -9.55 -2.11 -3.98
N PHE A 13 -8.63 -1.18 -4.27
CA PHE A 13 -7.81 -0.51 -3.27
C PHE A 13 -7.35 0.86 -3.70
N THR A 14 -6.91 1.65 -2.72
CA THR A 14 -6.14 2.88 -2.90
C THR A 14 -4.79 2.73 -2.21
N LEU A 15 -3.70 2.80 -2.98
CA LEU A 15 -2.32 2.88 -2.52
C LEU A 15 -1.93 4.36 -2.37
N VAL A 16 -1.69 4.82 -1.15
CA VAL A 16 -1.24 6.19 -0.86
C VAL A 16 0.23 6.14 -0.50
N VAL A 17 1.07 6.82 -1.28
CA VAL A 17 2.52 6.86 -1.07
C VAL A 17 2.95 8.17 -0.43
N CYS A 18 3.76 8.07 0.62
CA CYS A 18 4.39 9.22 1.27
C CYS A 18 5.47 9.80 0.35
N GLY A 19 5.20 10.96 -0.23
CA GLY A 19 6.12 11.63 -1.15
C GLY A 19 7.24 12.40 -0.45
N ALA A 20 7.22 12.55 0.88
CA ALA A 20 8.28 13.20 1.64
C ALA A 20 9.42 12.24 2.06
N CYS A 21 9.20 10.92 1.93
CA CYS A 21 10.23 9.93 2.18
C CYS A 21 11.06 9.76 0.91
N HIS A 22 12.32 10.19 0.97
CA HIS A 22 13.24 10.11 -0.16
C HIS A 22 14.44 9.24 0.19
N ALA A 23 14.82 8.38 -0.75
CA ALA A 23 16.06 7.64 -0.80
C ALA A 23 16.59 7.63 -2.25
N ALA A 24 17.85 7.25 -2.45
CA ALA A 24 18.46 7.19 -3.77
C ALA A 24 17.65 6.32 -4.77
N ALA A 25 16.99 5.27 -4.28
CA ALA A 25 16.20 4.34 -5.09
C ALA A 25 14.71 4.72 -5.26
N THR A 26 14.26 5.88 -4.75
CA THR A 26 12.83 6.27 -4.78
C THR A 26 12.23 6.25 -6.18
N GLY A 27 12.98 6.63 -7.23
CA GLY A 27 12.47 6.63 -8.61
C GLY A 27 12.07 5.24 -9.12
N GLN A 28 12.96 4.26 -8.97
CA GLN A 28 12.73 2.88 -9.43
C GLN A 28 11.59 2.21 -8.66
N VAL A 29 11.55 2.39 -7.34
CA VAL A 29 10.46 1.89 -6.49
C VAL A 29 9.11 2.49 -6.90
N MET A 30 9.06 3.80 -7.11
CA MET A 30 7.83 4.49 -7.55
C MET A 30 7.35 4.00 -8.92
N ASP A 31 8.27 3.76 -9.85
CA ASP A 31 7.92 3.23 -11.18
C ASP A 31 7.43 1.78 -11.11
N GLY A 32 8.05 0.94 -10.28
CA GLY A 32 7.60 -0.41 -9.99
C GLY A 32 6.17 -0.42 -9.42
N LEU A 33 5.90 0.41 -8.40
CA LEU A 33 4.56 0.56 -7.82
C LEU A 33 3.53 1.05 -8.84
N ARG A 34 3.88 2.04 -9.67
CA ARG A 34 2.99 2.51 -10.75
C ARG A 34 2.67 1.39 -11.73
N ARG A 35 3.67 0.61 -12.17
CA ARG A 35 3.48 -0.55 -13.05
C ARG A 35 2.54 -1.57 -12.42
N ALA A 36 2.76 -1.91 -11.15
CA ALA A 36 1.94 -2.86 -10.41
C ALA A 36 0.48 -2.42 -10.28
N VAL A 37 0.23 -1.17 -9.86
CA VAL A 37 -1.12 -0.65 -9.67
C VAL A 37 -1.89 -0.56 -11.00
N ARG A 38 -1.24 -0.16 -12.10
CA ARG A 38 -1.86 -0.18 -13.44
C ARG A 38 -2.29 -1.57 -13.90
N GLY A 39 -1.64 -2.62 -13.41
CA GLY A 39 -2.03 -4.00 -13.67
C GLY A 39 -3.22 -4.49 -12.84
N CYS A 40 -3.71 -3.70 -11.87
CA CYS A 40 -4.82 -4.05 -11.00
C CYS A 40 -6.10 -3.33 -11.48
N ARG A 41 -7.15 -4.09 -11.83
CA ARG A 41 -8.39 -3.59 -12.44
C ARG A 41 -9.01 -2.37 -11.73
N HIS A 42 -8.95 -2.35 -10.40
CA HIS A 42 -9.50 -1.28 -9.57
C HIS A 42 -8.45 -0.62 -8.67
N GLY A 43 -7.16 -0.81 -8.93
CA GLY A 43 -6.09 -0.19 -8.15
C GLY A 43 -5.96 1.31 -8.48
N VAL A 44 -5.86 2.14 -7.45
CA VAL A 44 -5.54 3.56 -7.60
C VAL A 44 -4.28 3.86 -6.79
N MET A 45 -3.36 4.65 -7.36
CA MET A 45 -2.18 5.14 -6.67
C MET A 45 -2.26 6.65 -6.51
N VAL A 46 -2.03 7.13 -5.29
CA VAL A 46 -1.96 8.56 -4.94
C VAL A 46 -0.60 8.83 -4.30
N SER A 47 0.07 9.90 -4.71
CA SER A 47 1.25 10.40 -4.01
C SER A 47 0.89 11.71 -3.32
N THR A 48 1.20 11.80 -2.03
CA THR A 48 0.93 13.00 -1.22
C THR A 48 2.22 13.50 -0.58
N GLY A 49 2.14 14.58 0.20
CA GLY A 49 3.24 15.00 1.06
C GLY A 49 3.53 14.00 2.19
N CYS A 50 3.95 14.49 3.35
CA CYS A 50 4.25 13.62 4.48
C CYS A 50 2.97 12.93 5.03
N LEU A 51 3.04 11.62 5.23
CA LEU A 51 1.99 10.79 5.85
C LEU A 51 2.26 10.48 7.34
N GLU A 52 2.98 11.33 8.07
CA GLU A 52 3.41 11.07 9.47
C GLU A 52 2.29 10.69 10.45
N LYS A 53 1.05 11.10 10.18
CA LYS A 53 -0.13 10.74 10.99
C LYS A 53 -0.61 9.29 10.75
N VAL A 54 -0.17 8.69 9.65
CA VAL A 54 -0.58 7.34 9.21
C VAL A 54 0.58 6.37 9.31
N LEU A 55 1.80 6.83 8.99
CA LEU A 55 3.02 6.01 8.87
C LEU A 55 4.12 6.52 9.80
N HIS A 56 4.81 5.60 10.47
CA HIS A 56 6.07 5.89 11.14
C HIS A 56 7.22 5.87 10.13
N CYS A 57 7.35 6.93 9.32
CA CYS A 57 8.26 6.96 8.18
C CYS A 57 9.47 7.90 8.34
N ARG A 58 9.66 8.50 9.53
CA ARG A 58 10.72 9.48 9.80
C ARG A 58 12.07 8.76 9.96
N GLY A 59 13.03 9.09 9.11
CA GLY A 59 14.39 8.52 9.16
C GLY A 59 14.53 7.13 8.53
N GLY A 60 13.44 6.54 8.03
CA GLY A 60 13.48 5.30 7.26
C GLY A 60 13.91 5.57 5.82
N GLY A 61 15.04 5.00 5.40
CA GLY A 61 15.49 5.07 4.01
C GLY A 61 14.60 4.23 3.12
N GLY A 62 13.74 4.86 2.31
CA GLY A 62 12.88 4.18 1.34
C GLY A 62 11.49 4.77 1.24
N VAL A 63 10.72 4.28 0.26
CA VAL A 63 9.33 4.69 0.05
C VAL A 63 8.44 4.03 1.10
N HIS A 64 7.56 4.81 1.72
CA HIS A 64 6.53 4.30 2.62
C HIS A 64 5.15 4.53 2.02
N ALA A 65 4.24 3.60 2.24
CA ALA A 65 2.90 3.67 1.68
C ALA A 65 1.85 3.10 2.63
N ALA A 66 0.59 3.38 2.34
CA ALA A 66 -0.56 2.78 2.99
C ALA A 66 -1.52 2.29 1.91
N VAL A 67 -2.09 1.11 2.11
CA VAL A 67 -3.07 0.50 1.23
C VAL A 67 -4.39 0.46 1.98
N GLN A 68 -5.38 1.18 1.46
CA GLN A 68 -6.75 1.13 1.93
C GLN A 68 -7.54 0.24 0.98
N PRO A 69 -7.97 -0.97 1.38
CA PRO A 69 -8.94 -1.71 0.61
C PRO A 69 -10.25 -0.89 0.54
N CYS A 70 -10.95 -0.95 -0.58
CA CYS A 70 -12.16 -0.17 -0.78
C CYS A 70 -13.17 -0.90 -1.67
N GLY A 71 -14.41 -0.40 -1.71
CA GLY A 71 -15.37 -0.76 -2.74
C GLY A 71 -14.97 -0.17 -4.10
N THR A 72 -15.64 -0.61 -5.17
CA THR A 72 -15.50 0.00 -6.51
C THR A 72 -16.00 1.45 -6.53
N ASP A 73 -16.87 1.82 -5.59
CA ASP A 73 -17.33 3.17 -5.29
C ASP A 73 -16.35 3.99 -4.43
N ARG A 74 -15.18 3.43 -4.12
CA ARG A 74 -14.11 4.02 -3.29
C ARG A 74 -14.48 4.24 -1.84
N ARG A 75 -15.57 3.66 -1.33
CA ARG A 75 -15.81 3.61 0.10
C ARG A 75 -14.75 2.74 0.79
N PRO A 76 -14.08 3.23 1.84
CA PRO A 76 -13.12 2.43 2.60
C PRO A 76 -13.76 1.12 3.10
N ALA A 77 -13.02 0.03 2.98
CA ALA A 77 -13.42 -1.29 3.44
C ALA A 77 -12.25 -1.96 4.14
N GLY A 78 -12.45 -2.46 5.36
CA GLY A 78 -11.43 -3.19 6.09
C GLY A 78 -10.27 -2.32 6.59
N ILE A 79 -9.20 -2.98 7.02
CA ILE A 79 -8.07 -2.38 7.73
C ILE A 79 -7.04 -1.83 6.73
N VAL A 80 -6.49 -0.66 7.04
CA VAL A 80 -5.33 -0.10 6.32
C VAL A 80 -4.11 -0.97 6.55
N VAL A 81 -3.49 -1.44 5.46
CA VAL A 81 -2.19 -2.12 5.48
C VAL A 81 -1.10 -1.08 5.25
N ARG A 82 -0.13 -1.00 6.14
CA ARG A 82 0.98 -0.04 6.06
C ARG A 82 2.20 -0.74 5.51
N LEU A 83 2.89 -0.08 4.58
CA LEU A 83 4.00 -0.63 3.83
C LEU A 83 5.25 0.22 4.00
N GLY A 84 6.39 -0.45 4.03
CA GLY A 84 7.71 0.13 3.92
C GLY A 84 8.61 -0.06 5.15
N PRO A 85 9.89 0.35 5.06
CA PRO A 85 10.49 1.03 3.91
C PRO A 85 10.65 0.12 2.68
N LEU A 86 10.25 0.62 1.50
CA LEU A 86 10.51 -0.01 0.21
C LEU A 86 11.78 0.64 -0.36
N ALA A 87 12.88 -0.11 -0.43
CA ALA A 87 14.20 0.40 -0.79
C ALA A 87 14.68 -0.10 -2.16
N THR A 88 14.08 -1.15 -2.70
CA THR A 88 14.53 -1.82 -3.92
C THR A 88 13.39 -2.08 -4.91
N GLU A 89 13.74 -2.35 -6.17
CA GLU A 89 12.76 -2.78 -7.18
C GLU A 89 12.09 -4.11 -6.78
N ALA A 90 12.84 -5.02 -6.16
CA ALA A 90 12.30 -6.29 -5.65
C ALA A 90 11.19 -6.07 -4.60
N ASP A 91 11.31 -5.04 -3.75
CA ASP A 91 10.26 -4.68 -2.80
C ASP A 91 8.99 -4.23 -3.52
N ALA A 92 9.13 -3.43 -4.58
CA ALA A 92 8.00 -2.98 -5.40
C ALA A 92 7.35 -4.15 -6.17
N GLU A 93 8.14 -5.12 -6.63
CA GLU A 93 7.63 -6.34 -7.26
C GLU A 93 6.86 -7.22 -6.29
N ALA A 94 7.38 -7.42 -5.07
CA ALA A 94 6.73 -8.19 -4.02
C ALA A 94 5.39 -7.56 -3.62
N VAL A 95 5.36 -6.24 -3.37
CA VAL A 95 4.11 -5.50 -3.13
C VAL A 95 3.18 -5.63 -4.33
N GLY A 96 3.69 -5.54 -5.55
CA GLY A 96 2.88 -5.66 -6.75
C GLY A 96 2.23 -7.03 -6.92
N ALA A 97 2.95 -8.12 -6.60
CA ALA A 97 2.40 -9.47 -6.60
C ALA A 97 1.28 -9.62 -5.57
N TRP A 98 1.50 -9.10 -4.35
CA TRP A 98 0.51 -9.09 -3.28
C TRP A 98 -0.75 -8.27 -3.63
N LEU A 99 -0.59 -7.10 -4.25
CA LEU A 99 -1.72 -6.28 -4.74
C LEU A 99 -2.55 -7.01 -5.81
N ARG A 100 -1.88 -7.68 -6.77
CA ARG A 100 -2.55 -8.47 -7.81
C ARG A 100 -3.30 -9.67 -7.24
N ALA A 101 -2.78 -10.27 -6.16
CA ALA A 101 -3.44 -11.36 -5.44
C ALA A 101 -4.64 -10.88 -4.60
N GLY A 102 -4.95 -9.58 -4.57
CA GLY A 102 -6.09 -9.04 -3.83
C GLY A 102 -5.80 -8.75 -2.36
N MET A 103 -4.53 -8.57 -2.00
CA MET A 103 -4.08 -8.22 -0.64
C MET A 103 -4.47 -9.26 0.43
N PRO A 104 -4.16 -10.55 0.24
CA PRO A 104 -4.46 -11.56 1.25
C PRO A 104 -3.68 -11.29 2.55
N ASP A 105 -4.28 -11.71 3.67
CA ASP A 105 -3.69 -11.66 5.01
C ASP A 105 -3.19 -13.05 5.44
N ASP A 106 -2.37 -13.65 4.58
CA ASP A 106 -1.88 -15.04 4.69
C ASP A 106 -0.34 -15.14 4.81
N GLY A 107 0.33 -13.99 4.99
CA GLY A 107 1.79 -13.92 5.08
C GLY A 107 2.51 -13.91 3.74
N THR A 108 1.81 -13.85 2.59
CA THR A 108 2.43 -13.71 1.26
C THR A 108 3.23 -12.41 1.09
N LEU A 109 2.89 -11.37 1.84
CA LEU A 109 3.72 -10.17 1.97
C LEU A 109 4.70 -10.33 3.13
N ALA A 110 6.00 -10.25 2.82
CA ALA A 110 7.06 -10.35 3.82
C ALA A 110 6.91 -9.30 4.93
N ASP A 111 7.13 -9.71 6.18
CA ASP A 111 6.95 -8.84 7.36
C ASP A 111 7.87 -7.61 7.34
N CYS A 112 9.05 -7.71 6.74
CA CYS A 112 9.96 -6.56 6.59
C CYS A 112 9.41 -5.45 5.69
N LEU A 113 8.38 -5.75 4.87
CA LEU A 113 7.69 -4.76 4.04
C LEU A 113 6.46 -4.17 4.74
N ARG A 114 6.11 -4.65 5.94
CA ARG A 114 5.04 -4.08 6.76
C ARG A 114 5.62 -2.98 7.64
N ALA A 115 4.99 -1.80 7.58
CA ALA A 115 5.38 -0.68 8.41
C ALA A 115 4.53 -0.62 9.68
N ASP A 116 5.16 -0.24 10.78
CA ASP A 116 4.47 0.03 12.02
C ASP A 116 3.51 1.23 11.90
N PRO A 117 2.38 1.21 12.63
CA PRO A 117 1.52 2.38 12.73
C PRO A 117 2.28 3.57 13.31
N SER A 118 1.88 4.79 12.93
CA SER A 118 2.40 5.98 13.59
C SER A 118 2.12 5.91 15.11
N PRO A 119 3.11 6.16 15.98
CA PRO A 119 2.91 6.18 17.44
C PRO A 119 2.02 7.35 17.90
N ARG A 120 1.76 8.33 17.03
CA ARG A 120 0.84 9.43 17.29
C ARG A 120 -0.57 8.99 16.89
N ARG A 121 -1.38 8.58 17.88
CA ARG A 121 -2.83 8.25 17.85
C ARG A 121 -3.43 8.01 16.46
N VAL A 122 -3.92 6.79 16.25
CA VAL A 122 -4.75 6.37 15.10
C VAL A 122 -5.83 7.42 14.84
N ALA A 123 -5.62 8.27 13.83
CA ALA A 123 -6.72 8.98 13.21
C ALA A 123 -7.54 7.91 12.49
N HIS A 124 -8.78 7.69 12.92
CA HIS A 124 -9.75 6.95 12.13
C HIS A 124 -9.90 7.71 10.80
N LEU A 125 -9.38 7.13 9.73
CA LEU A 125 -9.67 7.57 8.37
C LEU A 125 -11.10 7.13 8.08
N ASN A 126 -12.06 7.98 8.45
CA ASN A 126 -13.48 7.81 8.14
C ASN A 126 -13.77 8.32 6.73
#